data_AF-A0A6T0ZHM3-F1
#
_entry.id   AF-A0A6T0ZHM3-F1
#
_cell.length_a   1.000
_cell.length_b   1.000
_cell.length_c   1.000
_cell.angle_alpha   90.00
_cell.angle_beta   90.00
_cell.angle_gamma   90.00
#
_symmetry.space_group_name_H-M   'P 1'
#
loop_
_entity.id
_entity.type
_entity.pdbx_description
1 polymer ?
#
loop_
_entity_poly.entity_id
_entity_poly.type
_entity_poly.pdbx_seq_one_letter_code
_entity_poly.pdbx_strand_id
1 'polypeptide(L)'
;GDDGKLYIVQARPETVASQKKVGVIEDYKMLEKGSDVLAEGRAVGKRIGSGKVNILKSIDEMSSFEKGQILVADMTDPDWEPIMKKAGAIVTNRGGRTCHAAIIARELGIPAVVGAG
;
A
#
# COMPACT_ATOMS: atom_id res chain seq x y z
N GLY A 1 -9.85 24.27 -16.81
CA GLY A 1 -10.71 25.44 -16.61
C GLY A 1 -9.81 26.63 -16.59
N ASP A 2 -9.99 27.54 -17.53
CA ASP A 2 -9.11 28.71 -17.75
C ASP A 2 -9.72 30.03 -17.24
N ASP A 3 -10.70 29.94 -16.35
CA ASP A 3 -11.47 31.08 -15.81
C ASP A 3 -11.07 31.47 -14.37
N GLY A 4 -10.05 30.82 -13.81
CA GLY A 4 -9.54 31.10 -12.46
C GLY A 4 -10.46 30.67 -11.32
N LYS A 5 -11.52 29.89 -11.59
CA LYS A 5 -12.47 29.43 -10.58
C LYS A 5 -12.18 27.99 -10.14
N LEU A 6 -12.47 27.70 -8.88
CA LEU A 6 -12.34 26.36 -8.30
C LEU A 6 -13.64 25.57 -8.54
N TYR A 7 -13.52 24.38 -9.13
CA TYR A 7 -14.64 23.48 -9.38
C TYR A 7 -14.40 22.13 -8.70
N ILE A 8 -15.42 21.59 -8.04
CA ILE A 8 -15.43 20.22 -7.51
C ILE A 8 -16.12 19.34 -8.55
N VAL A 9 -15.37 18.50 -9.25
CA VAL A 9 -15.90 17.63 -10.31
C VAL A 9 -16.44 16.30 -9.79
N GLN A 10 -15.98 15.87 -8.61
CA GLN A 10 -16.41 14.64 -7.98
C GLN A 10 -16.27 14.73 -6.48
N ALA A 11 -17.30 14.28 -5.76
CA ALA A 11 -17.23 13.96 -4.34
C ALA A 11 -17.77 12.54 -4.16
N ARG A 12 -16.96 11.66 -3.56
CA ARG A 12 -17.40 10.34 -3.10
C ARG A 12 -16.99 10.18 -1.64
N PRO A 13 -17.83 9.57 -0.78
CA PRO A 13 -17.42 9.20 0.56
C PRO A 13 -16.19 8.30 0.48
N GLU A 14 -15.13 8.63 1.22
CA GLU A 14 -13.96 7.75 1.33
C GLU A 14 -14.38 6.49 2.09
N THR A 15 -14.36 5.33 1.42
CA THR A 15 -14.80 4.04 1.97
C THR A 15 -13.94 3.58 3.17
N VAL A 16 -12.67 4.00 3.21
CA VAL A 16 -11.71 3.60 4.25
C VAL A 16 -11.96 4.35 5.57
N ALA A 17 -12.39 5.61 5.52
CA ALA A 17 -12.74 6.36 6.72
C ALA A 17 -14.03 5.84 7.38
N SER A 18 -14.97 5.32 6.57
CA SER A 18 -16.23 4.71 7.02
C SER A 18 -16.04 3.45 7.86
N GLN A 19 -14.98 2.67 7.61
CA GLN A 19 -14.72 1.42 8.33
C GLN A 19 -13.99 1.60 9.67
N LYS A 20 -13.49 2.79 10.00
CA LYS A 20 -12.88 3.04 11.31
C LYS A 20 -13.96 3.03 12.40
N LYS A 21 -13.83 2.15 13.40
CA LYS A 21 -14.64 2.22 14.62
C LYS A 21 -14.47 3.62 15.23
N VAL A 22 -15.58 4.36 15.32
CA VAL A 22 -15.62 5.69 15.93
C VAL A 22 -15.08 5.58 17.36
N GLY A 23 -14.01 6.33 17.68
CA GLY A 23 -13.46 6.44 19.04
C GLY A 23 -12.21 5.61 19.35
N VAL A 24 -11.67 4.79 18.43
CA VAL A 24 -10.44 4.03 18.66
C VAL A 24 -9.30 4.51 17.76
N ILE A 25 -8.21 4.99 18.36
CA ILE A 25 -6.97 5.31 17.67
C ILE A 25 -6.04 4.10 17.83
N GLU A 26 -5.86 3.34 16.75
CA GLU A 26 -4.85 2.27 16.70
C GLU A 26 -3.52 2.85 16.23
N ASP A 27 -2.49 2.72 17.06
CA ASP A 27 -1.12 3.11 16.75
C ASP A 27 -0.20 1.90 16.87
N TYR A 28 0.74 1.75 15.94
CA TYR A 28 1.63 0.61 15.87
C TYR A 28 3.05 1.07 16.18
N LYS A 29 3.62 0.56 17.26
CA LYS A 29 4.99 0.88 17.68
C LYS A 29 5.87 -0.35 17.54
N MET A 30 6.94 -0.21 16.77
CA MET A 30 7.99 -1.22 16.69
C MET A 30 8.82 -1.16 17.99
N LEU A 31 8.80 -2.24 18.76
CA LEU A 31 9.43 -2.30 20.09
C LEU A 31 10.95 -2.52 20.01
N GLU A 32 11.41 -3.23 18.99
CA GLU A 32 12.82 -3.50 18.75
C GLU A 32 13.28 -2.81 17.47
N LYS A 33 14.31 -1.96 17.57
CA LYS A 33 15.03 -1.40 16.42
C LYS A 33 16.24 -2.30 16.13
N GLY A 34 15.99 -3.43 15.47
CA GLY A 34 17.00 -4.48 15.31
C GLY A 34 17.75 -4.49 13.98
N SER A 35 17.55 -3.55 13.06
CA SER A 35 18.12 -3.68 11.71
C SER A 35 18.42 -2.34 11.04
N ASP A 36 19.41 -2.36 10.15
CA ASP A 36 19.67 -1.29 9.20
C ASP A 36 18.47 -1.11 8.27
N VAL A 37 18.12 0.14 7.99
CA VAL A 37 17.06 0.49 7.05
C VAL A 37 17.58 0.27 5.63
N LEU A 38 17.00 -0.71 4.91
CA LEU A 38 17.40 -1.03 3.54
C LEU A 38 16.83 -0.06 2.50
N ALA A 39 15.63 0.47 2.76
CA ALA A 39 14.94 1.40 1.87
C ALA A 39 13.91 2.22 2.64
N GLU A 40 13.65 3.44 2.18
CA GLU A 40 12.63 4.33 2.71
C GLU A 40 11.73 4.83 1.58
N GLY A 41 10.46 5.08 1.89
CA GLY A 41 9.50 5.58 0.91
C GLY A 41 8.29 6.21 1.59
N ARG A 42 7.24 6.46 0.82
CA ARG A 42 6.01 7.07 1.33
C ARG A 42 5.12 6.01 1.96
N ALA A 43 4.93 6.11 3.26
CA ALA A 43 4.00 5.26 4.00
C ALA A 43 2.54 5.45 3.52
N VAL A 44 1.86 4.31 3.36
CA VAL A 44 0.43 4.20 3.07
C VAL A 44 -0.20 3.47 4.25
N GLY A 45 -0.97 4.21 5.05
CA GLY A 45 -1.55 3.71 6.29
C GLY A 45 -0.63 3.88 7.50
N LYS A 46 -0.96 3.18 8.59
CA LYS A 46 -0.25 3.26 9.89
C LYS A 46 0.10 1.88 10.47
N ARG A 47 -0.11 0.81 9.70
CA ARG A 47 0.09 -0.58 10.14
C ARG A 47 1.53 -1.02 9.89
N ILE A 48 1.95 -2.05 10.62
CA ILE A 48 3.22 -2.74 10.40
C ILE A 48 2.91 -4.12 9.82
N GLY A 49 3.57 -4.47 8.72
CA GLY A 49 3.51 -5.80 8.12
C GLY A 49 4.87 -6.48 8.23
N SER A 50 4.86 -7.80 8.43
CA SER A 50 6.07 -8.63 8.49
C SER A 50 5.81 -9.95 7.76
N GLY A 51 6.83 -10.44 7.05
CA GLY A 51 6.73 -11.63 6.24
C GLY A 51 7.97 -11.84 5.37
N LYS A 52 8.01 -12.98 4.67
CA LYS A 52 9.06 -13.27 3.69
C LYS A 52 8.92 -12.33 2.49
N VAL A 53 10.01 -11.67 2.10
CA VAL A 53 10.04 -10.79 0.94
C VAL A 53 9.99 -11.62 -0.34
N ASN A 54 9.12 -11.24 -1.28
CA ASN A 54 9.06 -11.81 -2.61
C ASN A 54 9.02 -10.68 -3.65
N ILE A 55 10.05 -10.62 -4.49
CA ILE A 55 10.23 -9.60 -5.51
C ILE A 55 9.67 -10.16 -6.81
N LEU A 56 8.57 -9.60 -7.29
CA LEU A 56 7.93 -10.02 -8.54
C LEU A 56 8.19 -8.96 -9.61
N LYS A 57 8.75 -9.36 -10.75
CA LYS A 57 8.97 -8.46 -11.89
C LYS A 57 7.79 -8.48 -12.86
N SER A 58 7.11 -9.62 -12.97
CA SER A 58 5.90 -9.81 -13.76
C SER A 58 4.82 -10.54 -12.96
N ILE A 59 3.57 -10.41 -13.40
CA ILE A 59 2.43 -11.15 -12.88
C ILE A 59 2.59 -12.66 -13.10
N ASP A 60 3.37 -13.10 -14.08
CA ASP A 60 3.60 -14.53 -14.37
C ASP A 60 4.25 -15.28 -13.20
N GLU A 61 4.95 -14.56 -12.32
CA GLU A 61 5.62 -15.10 -11.13
C GLU A 61 4.65 -15.29 -9.94
N MET A 62 3.36 -14.94 -10.11
CA MET A 62 2.33 -14.99 -9.06
C MET A 62 2.13 -16.35 -8.42
N SER A 63 2.43 -17.43 -9.16
CA SER A 63 2.28 -18.81 -8.69
C SER A 63 3.18 -19.13 -7.50
N SER A 64 4.29 -18.42 -7.36
CA SER A 64 5.24 -18.57 -6.26
C SER A 64 4.85 -17.78 -5.00
N PHE A 65 3.83 -16.93 -5.09
CA PHE A 65 3.47 -16.01 -4.01
C PHE A 65 2.53 -16.65 -2.99
N GLU A 66 2.98 -16.68 -1.75
CA GLU A 66 2.22 -17.25 -0.63
C GLU A 66 1.54 -16.17 0.21
N LYS A 67 0.48 -16.56 0.91
CA LYS A 67 -0.26 -15.65 1.80
C LYS A 67 0.64 -15.16 2.94
N GLY A 68 0.61 -13.86 3.20
CA GLY A 68 1.40 -13.20 4.24
C GLY A 68 2.81 -12.77 3.81
N GLN A 69 3.22 -13.09 2.58
CA GLN A 69 4.49 -12.59 2.03
C GLN A 69 4.45 -11.09 1.76
N ILE A 70 5.62 -10.45 1.73
CA ILE A 70 5.77 -9.03 1.40
C ILE A 70 5.99 -8.92 -0.10
N LEU A 71 5.04 -8.28 -0.79
CA LEU A 71 5.11 -8.04 -2.22
C LEU A 71 6.05 -6.86 -2.50
N VAL A 72 7.08 -7.08 -3.30
CA VAL A 72 7.96 -6.01 -3.81
C VAL A 72 7.87 -6.00 -5.34
N ALA A 73 7.54 -4.85 -5.93
CA ALA A 73 7.41 -4.69 -7.38
C ALA A 73 7.81 -3.27 -7.81
N ASP A 74 8.10 -3.04 -9.10
CA ASP A 74 8.42 -1.68 -9.58
C ASP A 74 7.15 -0.81 -9.62
N MET A 75 6.06 -1.37 -10.16
CA MET A 75 4.73 -0.80 -10.28
C MET A 75 3.69 -1.92 -10.21
N THR A 76 2.44 -1.58 -9.85
CA THR A 76 1.31 -2.51 -9.91
C THR A 76 0.18 -1.94 -10.76
N ASP A 77 -0.59 -2.83 -11.35
CA ASP A 77 -1.81 -2.56 -12.13
C ASP A 77 -2.96 -3.48 -11.62
N PRO A 78 -4.19 -3.37 -12.13
CA PRO A 78 -5.34 -4.12 -11.62
C PRO A 78 -5.15 -5.65 -11.63
N ASP A 79 -4.31 -6.20 -12.50
CA ASP A 79 -4.08 -7.66 -12.57
C ASP A 79 -3.37 -8.19 -11.32
N TRP A 80 -2.73 -7.31 -10.54
CA TRP A 80 -2.04 -7.64 -9.29
C TRP A 80 -2.99 -7.76 -8.09
N GLU A 81 -4.26 -7.36 -8.21
CA GLU A 81 -5.23 -7.39 -7.11
C GLU A 81 -5.31 -8.73 -6.35
N PRO A 82 -5.32 -9.90 -7.02
CA PRO A 82 -5.39 -11.19 -6.33
C PRO A 82 -4.19 -11.46 -5.42
N ILE A 83 -3.00 -10.98 -5.82
CA ILE A 83 -1.76 -11.13 -5.06
C ILE A 83 -1.73 -10.11 -3.92
N MET A 84 -2.11 -8.86 -4.21
CA MET A 84 -2.19 -7.81 -3.21
C MET A 84 -3.10 -8.22 -2.05
N LYS A 85 -4.25 -8.86 -2.31
CA LYS A 85 -5.15 -9.41 -1.26
C LYS A 85 -4.51 -10.46 -0.37
N LYS A 86 -3.49 -11.17 -0.85
CA LYS A 86 -2.75 -12.19 -0.09
C LYS A 86 -1.54 -11.61 0.65
N ALA A 87 -1.06 -10.42 0.25
CA ALA A 87 0.16 -9.85 0.76
C ALA A 87 0.04 -9.40 2.23
N GLY A 88 1.11 -9.61 3.00
CA GLY A 88 1.24 -9.07 4.35
C GLY A 88 1.65 -7.60 4.38
N ALA A 89 2.40 -7.14 3.37
CA ALA A 89 2.67 -5.75 3.07
C ALA A 89 3.06 -5.59 1.60
N ILE A 90 3.07 -4.35 1.11
CA ILE A 90 3.37 -4.02 -0.28
C ILE A 90 4.46 -2.93 -0.33
N VAL A 91 5.49 -3.15 -1.14
CA VAL A 91 6.55 -2.17 -1.39
C VAL A 91 6.65 -1.94 -2.89
N THR A 92 6.60 -0.67 -3.32
CA THR A 92 6.83 -0.32 -4.72
C THR A 92 7.97 0.67 -4.90
N ASN A 93 8.80 0.45 -5.91
CA ASN A 93 9.89 1.38 -6.25
C ASN A 93 9.33 2.73 -6.71
N ARG A 94 8.27 2.70 -7.54
CA ARG A 94 7.65 3.90 -8.10
C ARG A 94 6.26 4.12 -7.52
N GLY A 95 5.81 5.36 -7.60
CA GLY A 95 4.44 5.75 -7.25
C GLY A 95 4.37 6.84 -6.18
N GLY A 96 3.29 7.62 -6.25
CA GLY A 96 2.94 8.64 -5.26
C GLY A 96 1.83 8.17 -4.31
N ARG A 97 1.37 9.08 -3.45
CA ARG A 97 0.26 8.80 -2.50
C ARG A 97 -1.06 8.41 -3.17
N THR A 98 -1.18 8.60 -4.48
CA THR A 98 -2.36 8.35 -5.31
C THR A 98 -2.13 7.30 -6.39
N CYS A 99 -1.01 6.56 -6.37
CA CYS A 99 -0.80 5.48 -7.33
C CYS A 99 -1.72 4.29 -7.05
N HIS A 100 -1.81 3.38 -8.01
CA HIS A 100 -2.62 2.16 -7.92
C HIS A 100 -2.34 1.38 -6.62
N ALA A 101 -1.07 1.07 -6.33
CA ALA A 101 -0.66 0.39 -5.10
C ALA A 101 -1.14 1.11 -3.83
N ALA A 102 -1.06 2.44 -3.79
CA ALA A 102 -1.45 3.22 -2.62
C ALA A 102 -2.98 3.26 -2.40
N ILE A 103 -3.77 3.24 -3.47
CA ILE A 103 -5.23 3.21 -3.38
C ILE A 103 -5.68 1.85 -2.87
N ILE A 104 -5.29 0.77 -3.56
CA ILE A 104 -5.71 -0.59 -3.23
C ILE A 104 -5.21 -1.02 -1.85
N ALA A 105 -3.98 -0.64 -1.46
CA ALA A 105 -3.48 -0.94 -0.11
C ALA A 105 -4.36 -0.33 0.99
N ARG A 106 -4.86 0.90 0.80
CA ARG A 106 -5.79 1.52 1.77
C ARG A 106 -7.14 0.82 1.80
N GLU A 107 -7.69 0.47 0.63
CA GLU A 107 -8.97 -0.23 0.52
C GLU A 107 -8.94 -1.62 1.15
N LEU A 108 -7.83 -2.34 1.01
CA LEU A 108 -7.62 -3.66 1.60
C LEU A 108 -7.12 -3.60 3.05
N GLY A 109 -6.74 -2.41 3.54
CA GLY A 109 -6.15 -2.24 4.87
C GLY A 109 -4.77 -2.89 5.04
N ILE A 110 -4.02 -3.04 3.95
CA ILE A 110 -2.71 -3.68 3.93
C ILE A 110 -1.63 -2.59 4.07
N PRO A 111 -0.62 -2.76 4.94
CA PRO A 111 0.46 -1.79 5.05
C PRO A 111 1.24 -1.70 3.73
N ALA A 112 1.53 -0.49 3.28
CA ALA A 112 2.33 -0.30 2.08
C ALA A 112 3.31 0.86 2.17
N VAL A 113 4.41 0.74 1.43
CA VAL A 113 5.41 1.79 1.21
C VAL A 113 5.58 1.96 -0.29
N VAL A 114 5.34 3.17 -0.80
CA VAL A 114 5.43 3.46 -2.23
C VAL A 114 6.50 4.49 -2.53
N GLY A 115 7.16 4.38 -3.68
CA GLY A 115 8.24 5.30 -4.04
C GLY A 115 9.50 5.04 -3.21
N ALA A 116 9.88 3.76 -3.06
CA ALA A 116 11.03 3.32 -2.28
C ALA A 116 12.30 3.06 -3.13
N GLY A 117 12.27 3.41 -4.42
CA GLY A 117 13.39 3.30 -5.35
C GLY A 117 13.98 4.65 -5.76
#